data_AF-A0A7X9DTR1-F1
#
_entry.id   AF-A0A7X9DTR1-F1
#
_cell.length_a   1.000
_cell.length_b   1.000
_cell.length_c   1.000
_cell.angle_alpha   90.00
_cell.angle_beta   90.00
_cell.angle_gamma   90.00
#
_symmetry.space_group_name_H-M   'P 1'
#
loop_
_entity.id
_entity.type
_entity.pdbx_description
1 polymer ?
#
loop_
_entity_poly.entity_id
_entity_poly.type
_entity_poly.pdbx_seq_one_letter_code
_entity_poly.pdbx_strand_id
1 'polypeptide(L)'
;MKNERAFDMWRRGEVTLAELRGIGPQEMEAARAAAGKLMRTGALRAAEEILAGLALYDPFQSDVWRSLEELYRRRGDLEPARLFGDIGRAMT
;
A
#
# COMPACT_ATOMS: atom_id res chain seq x y z
N MET A 1 11.98 26.48 -3.18
CA MET A 1 12.69 26.26 -1.90
C MET A 1 12.09 25.19 -0.98
N LYS A 2 10.97 25.39 -0.25
CA LYS A 2 10.45 24.33 0.66
C LYS A 2 10.04 23.04 -0.06
N ASN A 3 9.43 23.15 -1.24
CA ASN A 3 8.92 21.99 -1.99
C ASN A 3 10.02 21.18 -2.70
N GLU A 4 11.10 21.83 -3.16
CA GLU A 4 12.24 21.16 -3.79
C GLU A 4 12.98 20.29 -2.77
N ARG A 5 13.22 20.81 -1.57
CA ARG A 5 13.87 20.06 -0.49
C ARG A 5 13.06 18.81 -0.11
N ALA A 6 11.74 18.93 0.02
CA ALA A 6 10.88 17.82 0.38
C ALA A 6 10.85 16.73 -0.72
N PHE A 7 10.81 17.15 -1.99
CA PHE A 7 10.88 16.21 -3.11
C PHE A 7 12.23 15.49 -3.20
N ASP A 8 13.33 16.19 -2.94
CA ASP A 8 14.67 15.59 -2.88
C ASP A 8 14.80 14.56 -1.75
N MET A 9 14.19 14.82 -0.59
CA MET A 9 14.14 13.87 0.53
C MET A 9 13.39 12.59 0.14
N TRP A 10 12.24 12.70 -0.52
CA TRP A 10 11.52 11.53 -1.04
C TRP A 10 12.33 10.73 -2.05
N ARG A 11 13.02 11.41 -2.97
CA ARG A 11 13.87 10.77 -3.98
C ARG A 11 15.04 9.99 -3.37
N ARG A 12 15.48 10.37 -2.17
CA ARG A 12 16.52 9.65 -1.39
C ARG A 12 15.93 8.61 -0.43
N GLY A 13 14.62 8.49 -0.35
CA GLY A 13 13.94 7.57 0.58
C GLY A 13 13.91 8.04 2.04
N GLU A 14 14.16 9.33 2.30
CA GLU A 14 14.15 9.90 3.65
C GLU A 14 12.73 10.18 4.17
N VAL A 15 11.77 10.34 3.26
CA VAL A 15 10.34 10.49 3.54
C VAL A 15 9.51 9.74 2.51
N THR A 16 8.33 9.32 2.92
CA THR A 16 7.31 8.69 2.09
C THR A 16 6.46 9.71 1.35
N LEU A 17 5.71 9.27 0.33
CA LEU A 17 4.72 10.14 -0.31
C LEU A 17 3.57 10.48 0.64
N ALA A 18 3.23 9.58 1.56
CA ALA A 18 2.25 9.82 2.62
C ALA A 18 2.67 11.03 3.47
N GLU A 19 3.90 11.04 3.97
CA GLU A 19 4.44 12.17 4.75
C GLU A 19 4.49 13.47 3.95
N LEU A 20 4.88 13.42 2.68
CA LEU A 20 4.89 14.61 1.81
C LEU A 20 3.49 15.19 1.56
N ARG A 21 2.47 14.32 1.53
CA ARG A 21 1.07 14.71 1.29
C ARG A 21 0.32 15.01 2.59
N GLY A 22 0.95 14.82 3.73
CA GLY A 22 0.30 14.95 5.04
C GLY A 22 -0.79 13.89 5.27
N ILE A 23 -0.69 12.73 4.62
CA ILE A 23 -1.60 11.61 4.84
C ILE A 23 -1.15 10.89 6.10
N GLY A 24 -1.96 10.94 7.14
CA GLY A 24 -1.65 10.35 8.43
C GLY A 24 -1.98 8.86 8.52
N PRO A 25 -1.56 8.18 9.60
CA PRO A 25 -1.85 6.77 9.83
C PRO A 25 -3.35 6.44 9.85
N GLN A 26 -4.19 7.37 10.28
CA GLN A 26 -5.64 7.18 10.33
C GLN A 26 -6.26 7.17 8.93
N GLU A 27 -5.83 8.06 8.03
CA GLU A 27 -6.27 8.03 6.64
C GLU A 27 -5.80 6.78 5.90
N MET A 28 -4.55 6.36 6.14
CA MET A 28 -4.00 5.12 5.58
C MET A 28 -4.81 3.91 6.04
N GLU A 29 -5.12 3.81 7.34
CA GLU A 29 -5.91 2.72 7.89
C GLU A 29 -7.36 2.74 7.38
N ALA A 30 -7.98 3.92 7.26
CA ALA A 30 -9.32 4.05 6.70
C ALA A 30 -9.40 3.55 5.24
N ALA A 31 -8.39 3.89 4.43
CA ALA A 31 -8.29 3.41 3.05
C ALA A 31 -8.07 1.89 2.99
N ARG A 32 -7.20 1.32 3.86
CA ARG A 32 -6.98 -0.12 3.95
C ARG A 32 -8.27 -0.86 4.37
N ALA A 33 -8.99 -0.32 5.34
CA ALA A 33 -10.28 -0.85 5.77
C ALA A 33 -11.33 -0.79 4.65
N ALA A 34 -11.32 0.25 3.81
CA ALA A 34 -12.16 0.35 2.62
C ALA A 34 -11.82 -0.73 1.58
N ALA A 35 -10.53 -0.95 1.30
CA ALA A 35 -10.09 -2.05 0.45
C ALA A 35 -10.54 -3.41 0.99
N GLY A 36 -10.42 -3.65 2.30
CA GLY A 36 -10.91 -4.88 2.94
C GLY A 36 -12.42 -5.09 2.78
N LYS A 37 -13.23 -4.02 2.80
CA LYS A 37 -14.68 -4.09 2.50
C LYS A 37 -14.91 -4.52 1.05
N LEU A 38 -14.20 -3.92 0.10
CA LEU A 38 -14.29 -4.26 -1.32
C LEU A 38 -13.85 -5.70 -1.61
N MET A 39 -12.81 -6.19 -0.93
CA MET A 39 -12.39 -7.59 -1.02
C MET A 39 -13.48 -8.55 -0.56
N ARG A 40 -14.20 -8.21 0.51
CA ARG A 40 -15.31 -9.04 1.04
C ARG A 40 -16.52 -9.06 0.11
N THR A 41 -16.78 -8.01 -0.65
CA THR A 41 -17.88 -7.96 -1.62
C THR A 41 -17.49 -8.49 -3.00
N GLY A 42 -16.25 -8.97 -3.18
CA GLY A 42 -15.75 -9.47 -4.45
C GLY A 42 -15.35 -8.39 -5.46
N ALA A 43 -15.36 -7.12 -5.06
CA ALA A 43 -14.89 -5.99 -5.87
C ALA A 43 -13.35 -5.91 -5.90
N LEU A 44 -12.70 -7.01 -6.31
CA LEU A 44 -11.26 -7.20 -6.18
C LEU A 44 -10.45 -6.19 -6.99
N ARG A 45 -10.95 -5.70 -8.13
CA ARG A 45 -10.26 -4.66 -8.93
C ARG A 45 -10.18 -3.33 -8.20
N ALA A 46 -11.30 -2.88 -7.63
CA ALA A 46 -11.33 -1.63 -6.87
C ALA A 46 -10.47 -1.73 -5.59
N ALA A 47 -10.46 -2.90 -4.94
CA ALA A 47 -9.57 -3.12 -3.79
C ALA A 47 -8.09 -3.04 -4.16
N GLU A 48 -7.70 -3.62 -5.31
CA GLU A 48 -6.32 -3.58 -5.81
C GLU A 48 -5.85 -2.15 -6.07
N GLU A 49 -6.68 -1.33 -6.71
CA GLU A 49 -6.36 0.08 -6.99
C GLU A 49 -6.09 0.86 -5.70
N ILE A 50 -6.90 0.64 -4.65
CA ILE A 50 -6.68 1.28 -3.34
C ILE A 50 -5.38 0.76 -2.70
N LEU A 51 -5.19 -0.56 -2.64
CA LEU A 51 -4.02 -1.15 -1.99
C LEU A 51 -2.70 -0.81 -2.70
N ALA A 52 -2.69 -0.80 -4.03
CA ALA A 52 -1.54 -0.36 -4.82
C ALA A 52 -1.24 1.13 -4.58
N GLY A 53 -2.27 1.96 -4.46
CA GLY A 53 -2.13 3.36 -4.07
C GLY A 53 -1.52 3.52 -2.68
N LEU A 54 -1.96 2.74 -1.70
CA LEU A 54 -1.39 2.76 -0.34
C LEU A 54 0.07 2.32 -0.32
N ALA A 55 0.41 1.26 -1.06
CA ALA A 55 1.78 0.77 -1.18
C ALA A 55 2.70 1.81 -1.87
N LEU A 56 2.17 2.59 -2.82
CA LEU A 56 2.89 3.71 -3.42
C LEU A 56 3.07 4.87 -2.41
N TYR A 57 2.03 5.16 -1.62
CA TYR A 57 2.09 6.26 -0.65
C TYR A 57 3.09 5.99 0.48
N ASP A 58 3.06 4.77 1.04
CA ASP A 58 3.98 4.33 2.07
C ASP A 58 4.32 2.83 1.87
N PRO A 59 5.49 2.53 1.28
CA PRO A 59 5.90 1.17 1.00
C PRO A 59 6.32 0.39 2.25
N PHE A 60 6.46 1.03 3.42
CA PHE A 60 6.88 0.37 4.66
C PHE A 60 5.69 -0.23 5.44
N GLN A 61 4.47 -0.11 4.92
CA GLN A 61 3.26 -0.66 5.53
C GLN A 61 3.12 -2.17 5.26
N SER A 62 3.70 -3.01 6.13
CA SER A 62 3.64 -4.48 5.99
C SER A 62 2.21 -5.04 5.86
N ASP A 63 1.21 -4.39 6.48
CA ASP A 63 -0.21 -4.78 6.39
C ASP A 63 -0.82 -4.56 4.99
N VAL A 64 -0.35 -3.57 4.23
CA VAL A 64 -0.81 -3.31 2.86
C VAL A 64 -0.33 -4.42 1.92
N TRP A 65 0.94 -4.83 2.04
CA TRP A 65 1.50 -5.93 1.27
C TRP A 65 0.81 -7.27 1.56
N ARG A 66 0.51 -7.54 2.84
CA ARG A 66 -0.29 -8.72 3.23
C ARG A 66 -1.71 -8.69 2.64
N SER A 67 -2.31 -7.51 2.55
CA SER A 67 -3.63 -7.33 1.92
C SER A 67 -3.58 -7.55 0.40
N LEU A 68 -2.50 -7.14 -0.27
CA LEU A 68 -2.25 -7.46 -1.69
C LEU A 68 -2.03 -8.96 -1.89
N GLU A 69 -1.21 -9.61 -1.06
CA GLU A 69 -1.05 -11.08 -1.07
C GLU A 69 -2.41 -11.80 -0.99
N GLU A 70 -3.24 -11.42 -0.02
CA GLU A 70 -4.58 -12.00 0.14
C GLU A 70 -5.47 -11.76 -1.09
N LEU A 71 -5.44 -10.54 -1.64
CA LEU A 71 -6.21 -10.17 -2.82
C LEU A 71 -5.86 -11.04 -4.02
N TYR A 72 -4.58 -11.23 -4.33
CA TYR A 72 -4.16 -12.05 -5.46
C TYR A 72 -4.40 -13.55 -5.22
N ARG A 73 -4.30 -14.03 -3.97
CA ARG A 73 -4.76 -15.40 -3.64
C ARG A 73 -6.24 -15.60 -3.94
N ARG A 74 -7.10 -14.62 -3.60
CA ARG A 74 -8.54 -14.68 -3.90
C ARG A 74 -8.84 -14.69 -5.40
N ARG A 75 -7.96 -14.13 -6.24
CA ARG A 75 -8.07 -14.18 -7.71
C ARG A 75 -7.55 -15.48 -8.32
N GLY A 76 -6.78 -16.27 -7.56
CA GLY A 76 -6.06 -17.43 -8.07
C GLY A 76 -4.67 -17.11 -8.66
N ASP A 77 -4.22 -15.86 -8.54
CA ASP A 77 -2.93 -15.39 -9.07
C ASP A 77 -1.82 -15.64 -8.04
N LEU A 78 -1.30 -16.86 -8.00
CA LEU A 78 -0.39 -17.31 -6.94
C LEU A 78 1.01 -16.69 -7.00
N GLU A 79 1.52 -16.38 -8.19
CA GLU A 79 2.84 -15.77 -8.35
C GLU A 79 2.88 -14.33 -7.80
N PRO A 80 1.96 -13.42 -8.19
CA PRO A 80 1.85 -12.11 -7.56
C PRO A 80 1.60 -12.21 -6.05
N ALA A 81 0.74 -13.14 -5.61
CA ALA A 81 0.50 -13.34 -4.19
C ALA A 81 1.79 -13.67 -3.41
N ARG A 82 2.63 -14.56 -3.95
CA ARG A 82 3.91 -14.92 -3.35
C ARG A 82 4.84 -13.70 -3.27
N LEU A 83 4.95 -12.95 -4.37
CA LEU A 83 5.77 -11.73 -4.44
C LEU A 83 5.36 -10.73 -3.35
N PHE A 84 4.07 -10.40 -3.24
CA PHE A 84 3.61 -9.44 -2.24
C PHE A 84 3.74 -9.96 -0.81
N GLY A 85 3.60 -11.28 -0.60
CA GLY A 85 3.89 -11.89 0.69
C GLY A 85 5.37 -11.81 1.09
N ASP A 86 6.28 -12.00 0.14
CA ASP A 86 7.73 -11.84 0.35
C ASP A 86 8.08 -10.38 0.70
N ILE A 87 7.52 -9.41 -0.03
CA ILE A 87 7.69 -7.98 0.27
C ILE A 87 7.15 -7.65 1.68
N GLY A 88 5.95 -8.11 2.00
CA GLY A 88 5.33 -7.86 3.31
C GLY A 88 6.18 -8.35 4.48
N ARG A 89 6.83 -9.51 4.34
CA ARG A 89 7.78 -10.03 5.33
C ARG A 89 9.04 -9.16 5.46
N ALA A 90 9.55 -8.65 4.35
CA ALA A 90 10.74 -7.79 4.35
C ALA A 90 10.51 -6.42 5.02
N MET A 91 9.24 -5.99 5.17
CA MET A 91 8.87 -4.70 5.78
C MET A 91 8.50 -4.81 7.28
N THR A 92 8.74 -5.95 7.91
CA THR A 92 8.46 -6.19 9.35
C THR A 92 9.70 -5.95 10.19
#